data_AF-A0AAN7B114-F1
#
_entry.id   AF-A0AAN7B114-F1
#
_cell.length_a   1.000
_cell.length_b   1.000
_cell.length_c   1.000
_cell.angle_alpha   90.00
_cell.angle_beta   90.00
_cell.angle_gamma   90.00
#
_symmetry.space_group_name_H-M   'P 1'
#
loop_
_entity.id
_entity.type
_entity.pdbx_description
1 polymer ?
#
loop_
_entity_poly.entity_id
_entity_poly.type
_entity_poly.pdbx_seq_one_letter_code
_entity_poly.pdbx_strand_id
1 'polypeptide(L)'
;MASLSLGGKGGNMSLHAKLKDGTTINVTVSSPHGATPEITASTSTLQDSLSINICSSHSHPTHSIDSHQLPHSKMSAVKLPTDIVAVESGGIGYLFYVNAANQLAYMREQKPDANDASDDEFAVGKILDDQDEPFEVDPNVKQIAAISWVSNGTREIRVYYQAARDDVNNKDPRLCEVCLTNTSRDVYAEDAKWYAGDFGVKGNSSQVRPGSSMSATVRKSGNDVVGLRVYASKEGDKNQYNSPTIAVFKYDFQLKKWGQGDSITSKIRKF
;
A
#
# COMPACT_ATOMS: atom_id res chain seq x y z
N MET A 1 -13.20 25.84 8.61
CA MET A 1 -12.30 25.73 9.77
C MET A 1 -12.22 24.22 10.03
N ALA A 2 -11.04 23.61 10.19
CA ALA A 2 -10.97 22.18 10.48
C ALA A 2 -11.29 21.97 11.96
N SER A 3 -12.18 21.04 12.29
CA SER A 3 -12.49 20.69 13.67
C SER A 3 -11.76 19.41 14.02
N LEU A 4 -11.00 19.44 15.12
CA LEU A 4 -10.33 18.29 15.70
C LEU A 4 -11.00 17.97 17.03
N SER A 5 -11.45 16.74 17.22
CA SER A 5 -11.92 16.27 18.52
C SER A 5 -11.18 15.01 18.92
N LEU A 6 -10.64 15.02 20.14
CA LEU A 6 -9.99 13.88 20.77
C LEU A 6 -10.94 13.31 21.82
N GLY A 7 -11.34 12.05 21.66
CA GLY A 7 -12.18 11.33 22.61
C GLY A 7 -11.44 10.12 23.18
N GLY A 8 -11.51 9.93 24.50
CA GLY A 8 -10.91 8.77 25.16
C GLY A 8 -11.83 8.20 26.24
N LYS A 9 -12.18 6.91 26.13
CA LYS A 9 -12.89 6.17 27.18
C LYS A 9 -12.37 4.73 27.16
N GLY A 10 -11.75 4.29 28.25
CA GLY A 10 -11.31 2.89 28.45
C GLY A 10 -10.27 2.38 27.44
N GLY A 11 -9.04 2.92 27.47
CA GLY A 11 -7.92 2.39 26.66
C GLY A 11 -7.99 2.69 25.15
N ASN A 12 -9.09 3.28 24.69
CA ASN A 12 -9.28 3.67 23.30
C ASN A 12 -9.08 5.18 23.11
N MET A 13 -8.29 5.57 22.11
CA MET A 13 -8.17 6.96 21.63
C MET A 13 -8.76 7.05 20.24
N SER A 14 -9.69 7.99 20.02
CA SER A 14 -10.15 8.31 18.67
C SER A 14 -9.82 9.74 18.27
N LEU A 15 -9.29 9.89 17.06
CA LEU A 15 -9.07 11.15 16.37
C LEU A 15 -10.13 11.28 15.28
N HIS A 16 -10.95 12.31 15.39
CA HIS A 16 -11.89 12.69 14.34
C HIS A 16 -11.46 14.05 13.77
N ALA A 17 -11.20 14.08 12.47
CA ALA A 17 -10.94 15.32 11.73
C ALA A 17 -11.94 15.48 10.60
N LYS A 18 -12.55 16.67 10.52
CA LYS A 18 -13.41 17.07 9.40
C LYS A 18 -12.78 18.24 8.67
N LEU A 19 -12.48 18.05 7.39
CA LEU A 19 -11.91 19.07 6.52
C LEU A 19 -13.01 19.96 5.93
N LYS A 20 -12.61 21.11 5.35
CA LYS A 20 -13.56 22.09 4.80
C LYS A 20 -14.34 21.58 3.59
N ASP A 21 -13.77 20.61 2.86
CA ASP A 21 -14.34 19.98 1.68
C ASP A 21 -15.35 18.86 2.02
N GLY A 22 -15.60 18.60 3.31
CA GLY A 22 -16.50 17.54 3.77
C GLY A 22 -15.80 16.21 4.04
N THR A 23 -14.51 16.07 3.71
CA THR A 23 -13.72 14.88 4.01
C THR A 23 -13.68 14.63 5.51
N THR A 24 -13.96 13.38 5.93
CA THR A 24 -13.82 12.95 7.31
C THR A 24 -12.70 11.92 7.45
N ILE A 25 -11.87 12.08 8.47
CA ILE A 25 -10.80 11.17 8.83
C ILE A 25 -11.09 10.69 10.25
N ASN A 26 -11.20 9.38 10.42
CA ASN A 26 -11.38 8.75 11.72
C ASN A 26 -10.18 7.83 11.97
N VAL A 27 -9.45 8.05 13.04
CA VAL A 27 -8.38 7.14 13.49
C VAL A 27 -8.74 6.67 14.88
N THR A 28 -8.91 5.36 15.06
CA THR A 28 -9.15 4.75 16.36
C THR A 28 -7.93 3.92 16.74
N VAL A 29 -7.38 4.18 17.90
CA VAL A 29 -6.36 3.35 18.54
C VAL A 29 -7.02 2.67 19.71
N SER A 30 -7.15 1.34 19.67
CA SER A 30 -7.70 0.55 20.77
C SER A 30 -6.60 -0.27 21.43
N SER A 31 -6.48 -0.16 22.75
CA SER A 31 -5.57 -1.00 23.53
C SER A 31 -6.39 -1.87 24.49
N PRO A 32 -6.65 -3.14 24.13
CA PRO A 32 -7.10 -4.12 25.10
C PRO A 32 -6.04 -4.28 26.18
N HIS A 33 -6.45 -4.41 27.45
CA HIS A 33 -5.53 -4.62 28.56
C HIS A 33 -4.59 -5.81 28.28
N GLY A 34 -3.29 -5.53 28.12
CA GLY A 34 -2.25 -6.54 27.90
C GLY A 34 -1.94 -6.88 26.44
N ALA A 35 -2.57 -6.23 25.45
CA ALA A 35 -2.31 -6.47 24.02
C ALA A 35 -1.60 -5.29 23.34
N THR A 36 -0.92 -5.56 22.23
CA THR A 36 -0.42 -4.52 21.30
C THR A 36 -1.57 -3.65 20.82
N PRO A 37 -1.42 -2.32 20.78
CA PRO A 37 -2.47 -1.42 20.36
C PRO A 37 -2.86 -1.69 18.90
N GLU A 38 -4.14 -1.87 18.65
CA GLU A 38 -4.71 -1.93 17.31
C GLU A 38 -5.00 -0.51 16.82
N ILE A 39 -4.58 -0.21 15.59
CA ILE A 39 -4.84 1.10 14.97
C ILE A 39 -5.69 0.89 13.72
N THR A 40 -6.85 1.53 13.70
CA THR A 40 -7.74 1.58 12.54
C THR A 40 -7.82 3.01 12.06
N ALA A 41 -7.54 3.27 10.77
CA ALA A 41 -7.88 4.54 10.14
C ALA A 41 -8.88 4.33 9.02
N SER A 42 -9.85 5.23 8.93
CA SER A 42 -10.81 5.30 7.84
C SER A 42 -10.96 6.73 7.35
N THR A 43 -11.29 6.85 6.06
CA THR A 43 -11.55 8.13 5.40
C THR A 43 -12.83 8.03 4.61
N SER A 44 -13.67 9.05 4.65
CA SER A 44 -14.65 9.28 3.60
C SER A 44 -14.32 10.60 2.93
N THR A 45 -14.16 10.57 1.61
CA THR A 45 -13.80 11.74 0.80
C THR A 45 -14.87 11.98 -0.26
N LEU A 46 -15.00 13.22 -0.72
CA LEU A 46 -15.73 13.58 -1.95
C LEU A 46 -14.76 13.73 -3.14
N GLN A 47 -13.50 13.31 -2.99
CA GLN A 47 -12.44 13.43 -4.00
C GLN A 47 -11.63 12.13 -4.11
N ASP A 48 -11.32 11.73 -5.34
CA ASP A 48 -10.83 10.39 -5.72
C ASP A 48 -9.52 9.88 -5.07
N SER A 49 -8.85 10.60 -4.18
CA SER A 49 -7.65 10.05 -3.52
C SER A 49 -7.26 10.78 -2.23
N LEU A 50 -7.14 10.04 -1.13
CA LEU A 50 -6.44 10.45 0.08
C LEU A 50 -5.62 9.28 0.61
N SER A 51 -4.34 9.50 0.94
CA SER A 51 -3.47 8.49 1.54
C SER A 51 -3.25 8.81 3.02
N ILE A 52 -3.60 7.88 3.91
CA ILE A 52 -3.20 7.94 5.32
C ILE A 52 -1.99 7.03 5.51
N ASN A 53 -0.92 7.56 6.09
CA ASN A 53 0.21 6.77 6.55
C ASN A 53 0.17 6.74 8.09
N ILE A 54 0.05 5.55 8.67
CA ILE A 54 0.06 5.33 10.11
C ILE A 54 1.41 4.70 10.46
N CYS A 55 2.24 5.43 11.21
CA CYS A 55 3.49 4.89 11.74
C CYS A 55 3.31 4.50 13.21
N SER A 56 3.38 3.21 13.54
CA SER A 56 3.48 2.77 14.92
C SER A 56 4.95 2.52 15.30
N SER A 57 5.48 3.26 16.27
CA SER A 57 6.78 2.94 16.88
C SER A 57 6.56 2.01 18.07
N HIS A 58 6.80 0.71 17.89
CA HIS A 58 6.79 -0.24 19.01
C HIS A 58 8.19 -0.27 19.65
N SER A 59 8.32 0.25 20.87
CA SER A 59 9.46 -0.04 21.74
C SER A 59 9.22 -1.38 22.44
N HIS A 60 10.04 -2.39 22.15
CA HIS A 60 9.98 -3.69 22.84
C HIS A 60 10.16 -3.53 24.36
N PRO A 61 9.23 -3.99 25.21
CA PRO A 61 9.54 -4.29 26.59
C PRO A 61 10.08 -5.72 26.68
N THR A 62 11.36 -5.86 27.02
CA THR A 62 11.96 -7.13 27.41
C THR A 62 11.51 -7.53 28.81
N HIS A 63 10.59 -8.48 28.91
CA HIS A 63 10.40 -9.25 30.14
C HIS A 63 10.19 -10.72 29.80
N SER A 64 11.14 -11.56 30.24
CA SER A 64 11.02 -13.02 30.24
C SER A 64 10.18 -13.46 31.42
N ILE A 65 9.13 -14.26 31.18
CA ILE A 65 8.49 -15.06 32.21
C ILE A 65 8.41 -16.50 31.68
N ASP A 66 9.15 -17.39 32.34
CA ASP A 66 9.03 -18.84 32.23
C ASP A 66 7.62 -19.27 32.64
N SER A 67 6.96 -20.08 31.81
CA SER A 67 5.84 -20.90 32.27
C SER A 67 5.70 -22.17 31.43
N HIS A 68 5.34 -23.22 32.15
CA HIS A 68 5.36 -24.64 31.80
C HIS A 68 4.63 -25.03 30.51
N GLN A 69 5.26 -25.95 29.77
CA GLN A 69 4.73 -26.63 28.57
C GLN A 69 3.49 -27.47 28.89
N LEU A 70 2.38 -27.16 28.21
CA LEU A 70 1.34 -28.13 27.83
C LEU A 70 1.45 -28.37 26.31
N PRO A 71 1.11 -29.58 25.81
CA PRO A 71 1.28 -29.94 24.42
C PRO A 71 0.21 -29.26 23.56
N HIS A 72 0.42 -28.00 23.22
CA HIS A 72 -0.36 -27.31 22.21
C HIS A 72 0.09 -27.78 20.83
N SER A 73 -0.84 -28.44 20.13
CA SER A 73 -0.87 -28.60 18.68
C SER A 73 -0.21 -27.40 18.01
N LYS A 74 0.85 -27.66 17.23
CA LYS A 74 1.56 -26.67 16.42
C LYS A 74 0.66 -26.20 15.27
N MET A 75 -0.38 -25.44 15.57
CA MET A 75 -0.92 -24.49 14.60
C MET A 75 0.14 -23.41 14.49
N SER A 76 0.89 -23.40 13.39
CA SER A 76 1.79 -22.31 13.07
C SER A 76 1.02 -21.01 13.21
N ALA A 77 1.44 -20.14 14.13
CA ALA A 77 0.80 -18.85 14.33
C ALA A 77 0.64 -18.16 12.97
N VAL A 78 -0.60 -17.86 12.60
CA VAL A 78 -0.90 -17.17 11.35
C VAL A 78 -0.24 -15.81 11.43
N LYS A 79 0.80 -15.61 10.62
CA LYS A 79 1.55 -14.35 10.57
C LYS A 79 0.75 -13.35 9.75
N LEU A 80 0.28 -12.28 10.41
CA LEU A 80 -0.39 -11.18 9.73
C LEU A 80 0.57 -10.49 8.72
N PRO A 81 0.03 -9.91 7.64
CA PRO A 81 0.82 -9.09 6.73
C PRO A 81 1.51 -7.94 7.47
N THR A 82 2.75 -7.65 7.09
CA THR A 82 3.54 -6.56 7.70
C THR A 82 3.23 -5.19 7.11
N ASP A 83 2.59 -5.16 5.94
CA ASP A 83 2.16 -3.94 5.27
C ASP A 83 0.88 -4.23 4.46
N ILE A 84 0.03 -3.21 4.35
CA ILE A 84 -1.21 -3.24 3.59
C ILE A 84 -1.42 -1.89 2.90
N VAL A 85 -2.06 -1.89 1.75
CA VAL A 85 -2.51 -0.65 1.10
C VAL A 85 -3.86 -0.86 0.46
N ALA A 86 -4.78 0.09 0.68
CA ALA A 86 -6.11 0.03 0.13
C ALA A 86 -6.33 1.13 -0.93
N VAL A 87 -7.11 0.80 -1.95
CA VAL A 87 -7.58 1.74 -2.97
C VAL A 87 -9.03 1.42 -3.31
N GLU A 88 -9.78 2.43 -3.75
CA GLU A 88 -11.11 2.23 -4.33
C GLU A 88 -11.01 2.35 -5.86
N SER A 89 -11.64 1.45 -6.60
CA SER A 89 -11.70 1.53 -8.06
C SER A 89 -13.10 1.20 -8.55
N GLY A 90 -13.79 2.21 -9.09
CA GLY A 90 -15.17 2.05 -9.58
C GLY A 90 -16.20 1.77 -8.49
N GLY A 91 -15.94 2.17 -7.24
CA GLY A 91 -16.80 1.88 -6.09
C GLY A 91 -16.59 0.48 -5.49
N ILE A 92 -15.51 -0.21 -5.87
CA ILE A 92 -15.06 -1.46 -5.23
C ILE A 92 -13.79 -1.17 -4.43
N GLY A 93 -13.79 -1.52 -3.16
CA GLY A 93 -12.61 -1.53 -2.31
C GLY A 93 -11.66 -2.69 -2.64
N TYR A 94 -10.37 -2.38 -2.78
CA TYR A 94 -9.28 -3.34 -2.88
C TYR A 94 -8.31 -3.11 -1.73
N LEU A 95 -7.88 -4.18 -1.07
CA LEU A 95 -6.82 -4.19 -0.07
C LEU A 95 -5.69 -5.09 -0.57
N PHE A 96 -4.54 -4.51 -0.83
CA PHE A 96 -3.33 -5.21 -1.25
C PHE A 96 -2.44 -5.49 -0.06
N TYR A 97 -1.74 -6.62 -0.11
CA TYR A 97 -0.82 -7.04 0.93
C TYR A 97 0.23 -8.01 0.39
N VAL A 98 1.29 -8.24 1.18
CA VAL A 98 2.29 -9.28 0.92
C VAL A 98 2.00 -10.49 1.80
N ASN A 99 1.78 -11.65 1.19
CA ASN A 99 1.44 -12.86 1.92
C ASN A 99 2.68 -13.50 2.60
N ALA A 100 2.46 -14.61 3.32
CA ALA A 100 3.52 -15.32 4.04
C ALA A 100 4.60 -15.91 3.12
N ALA A 101 4.29 -16.15 1.84
CA ALA A 101 5.22 -16.62 0.82
C ALA A 101 5.96 -15.47 0.10
N ASN A 102 5.84 -14.23 0.58
CA ASN A 102 6.38 -13.03 -0.05
C ASN A 102 5.81 -12.76 -1.45
N GLN A 103 4.54 -13.07 -1.68
CA GLN A 103 3.86 -12.80 -2.95
C GLN A 103 2.83 -11.69 -2.77
N LEU A 104 2.62 -10.89 -3.82
CA LEU A 104 1.52 -9.93 -3.85
C LEU A 104 0.16 -10.66 -3.87
N ALA A 105 -0.73 -10.19 -3.02
CA ALA A 105 -2.10 -10.68 -2.91
C ALA A 105 -3.06 -9.51 -2.67
N TYR A 106 -4.36 -9.77 -2.85
CA TYR A 106 -5.39 -8.78 -2.59
C TYR A 106 -6.64 -9.40 -1.97
N MET A 107 -7.39 -8.57 -1.27
CA MET A 107 -8.79 -8.75 -0.96
C MET A 107 -9.58 -7.72 -1.75
N ARG A 108 -10.70 -8.10 -2.35
CA ARG A 108 -11.63 -7.16 -3.01
C ARG A 108 -13.02 -7.33 -2.43
N GLU A 109 -13.76 -6.23 -2.31
CA GLU A 109 -15.19 -6.29 -1.98
C GLU A 109 -15.93 -7.10 -3.05
N GLN A 110 -16.80 -8.00 -2.61
CA GLN A 110 -17.65 -8.77 -3.52
C GLN A 110 -18.90 -7.98 -3.89
N LYS A 111 -19.50 -8.36 -5.02
CA LYS A 111 -20.85 -7.90 -5.34
C LYS A 111 -21.80 -8.49 -4.30
N PRO A 112 -22.70 -7.70 -3.69
CA PRO A 112 -23.76 -8.27 -2.88
C PRO A 112 -24.57 -9.20 -3.77
N ASP A 113 -24.49 -10.51 -3.53
CA ASP A 113 -25.34 -11.44 -4.26
C ASP A 113 -26.76 -11.32 -3.71
N ALA A 114 -27.74 -11.10 -4.58
CA ALA A 114 -29.12 -10.85 -4.16
C ALA A 114 -29.76 -12.07 -3.49
N ASN A 115 -29.15 -13.25 -3.64
CA ASN A 115 -29.66 -14.53 -3.17
C ASN A 115 -28.73 -15.23 -2.17
N ASP A 116 -27.54 -14.69 -1.89
CA ASP A 116 -26.59 -15.34 -0.99
C ASP A 116 -26.40 -14.49 0.27
N ALA A 117 -26.83 -15.05 1.41
CA ALA A 117 -26.63 -14.47 2.72
C ALA A 117 -25.28 -14.90 3.32
N SER A 118 -24.31 -15.28 2.47
CA SER A 118 -22.97 -15.64 2.92
C SER A 118 -22.23 -14.40 3.44
N ASP A 119 -21.67 -14.50 4.64
CA ASP A 119 -20.90 -13.45 5.32
C ASP A 119 -19.55 -13.09 4.63
N ASP A 120 -19.24 -13.69 3.48
CA ASP A 120 -17.97 -13.48 2.77
C ASP A 120 -18.00 -12.17 1.95
N GLU A 121 -17.95 -11.04 2.66
CA GLU A 121 -17.93 -9.68 2.11
C GLU A 121 -16.74 -9.42 1.14
N PHE A 122 -15.70 -10.27 1.20
CA PHE A 122 -14.47 -10.11 0.45
C PHE A 122 -14.05 -11.37 -0.30
N ALA A 123 -13.59 -11.20 -1.54
CA ALA A 123 -12.88 -12.23 -2.30
C ALA A 123 -11.37 -12.06 -2.12
N VAL A 124 -10.67 -13.15 -1.79
CA VAL A 124 -9.21 -13.18 -1.66
C VAL A 124 -8.59 -13.72 -2.94
N GLY A 125 -7.58 -13.04 -3.47
CA GLY A 125 -6.89 -13.42 -4.70
C GLY A 125 -5.38 -13.24 -4.63
N LYS A 126 -4.65 -13.99 -5.47
CA LYS A 126 -3.24 -13.73 -5.76
C LYS A 126 -3.13 -12.80 -6.95
N ILE A 127 -2.08 -11.97 -6.98
CA ILE A 127 -1.73 -11.22 -8.18
C ILE A 127 -0.78 -12.09 -9.00
N LEU A 128 -1.25 -12.53 -10.17
CA LEU A 128 -0.52 -13.41 -11.08
C LEU A 128 -0.24 -12.68 -12.40
N ASP A 129 0.87 -13.00 -13.05
CA ASP A 129 1.19 -12.51 -14.39
C ASP A 129 0.44 -13.29 -15.49
N ASP A 130 0.81 -13.06 -16.75
CA ASP A 130 0.18 -13.70 -17.90
C ASP A 130 0.58 -15.18 -18.08
N GLN A 131 1.53 -15.68 -17.28
CA GLN A 131 1.89 -17.10 -17.17
C GLN A 131 1.31 -17.76 -15.91
N ASP A 132 0.39 -17.09 -15.20
CA ASP A 132 -0.16 -17.52 -13.91
C ASP A 132 0.90 -17.62 -12.79
N GLU A 133 2.05 -16.95 -12.94
CA GLU A 133 3.11 -16.91 -11.94
C GLU A 133 2.93 -15.72 -10.98
N PRO A 134 3.22 -15.89 -9.68
CA PRO A 134 3.02 -14.85 -8.69
C PRO A 134 4.10 -13.77 -8.76
N PHE A 135 3.71 -12.51 -8.56
CA PHE A 135 4.70 -11.44 -8.37
C PHE A 135 5.37 -11.55 -7.00
N GLU A 136 6.64 -11.93 -6.99
CA GLU A 136 7.45 -12.08 -5.78
C GLU A 136 8.03 -10.76 -5.28
N VAL A 137 7.90 -10.53 -3.97
CA VAL A 137 8.35 -9.36 -3.24
C VAL A 137 9.62 -9.69 -2.46
N ASP A 138 10.57 -8.76 -2.41
CA ASP A 138 11.78 -8.92 -1.62
C ASP A 138 11.43 -9.16 -0.13
N PRO A 139 11.90 -10.26 0.48
CA PRO A 139 11.59 -10.57 1.87
C PRO A 139 12.05 -9.50 2.88
N ASN A 140 13.02 -8.65 2.50
CA ASN A 140 13.53 -7.56 3.33
C ASN A 140 12.77 -6.25 3.14
N VAL A 141 12.01 -6.12 2.06
CA VAL A 141 11.26 -4.90 1.69
C VAL A 141 9.84 -5.29 1.28
N LYS A 142 9.01 -5.51 2.30
CA LYS A 142 7.60 -5.89 2.12
C LYS A 142 6.66 -4.70 1.95
N GLN A 143 7.21 -3.48 1.88
CA GLN A 143 6.39 -2.29 1.72
C GLN A 143 5.83 -2.18 0.31
N ILE A 144 4.56 -1.83 0.24
CA ILE A 144 3.81 -1.67 -1.00
C ILE A 144 3.13 -0.31 -1.04
N ALA A 145 2.85 0.17 -2.24
CA ALA A 145 2.00 1.33 -2.45
C ALA A 145 1.05 1.04 -3.60
N ALA A 146 -0.16 1.59 -3.55
CA ALA A 146 -1.13 1.42 -4.62
C ALA A 146 -1.82 2.74 -4.92
N ILE A 147 -2.25 2.88 -6.17
CA ILE A 147 -3.08 3.97 -6.66
C ILE A 147 -4.13 3.43 -7.62
N SER A 148 -5.25 4.12 -7.67
CA SER A 148 -6.30 3.90 -8.66
C SER A 148 -6.70 5.23 -9.31
N TRP A 149 -7.21 5.15 -10.54
CA TRP A 149 -7.88 6.26 -11.20
C TRP A 149 -8.80 5.77 -12.32
N VAL A 150 -9.63 6.70 -12.81
CA VAL A 150 -10.43 6.50 -14.02
C VAL A 150 -9.94 7.46 -15.10
N SER A 151 -9.71 6.94 -16.30
CA SER A 151 -9.34 7.74 -17.49
C SER A 151 -10.14 7.25 -18.68
N ASN A 152 -10.92 8.14 -19.31
CA ASN A 152 -11.76 7.81 -20.47
C ASN A 152 -12.69 6.59 -20.27
N GLY A 153 -13.21 6.43 -19.05
CA GLY A 153 -14.06 5.29 -18.67
C GLY A 153 -13.30 3.99 -18.38
N THR A 154 -11.99 3.96 -18.59
CA THR A 154 -11.11 2.86 -18.18
C THR A 154 -10.71 3.04 -16.72
N ARG A 155 -10.90 2.00 -15.92
CA ARG A 155 -10.44 1.95 -14.53
C ARG A 155 -9.04 1.36 -14.50
N GLU A 156 -8.17 1.98 -13.73
CA GLU A 156 -6.76 1.64 -13.65
C GLU A 156 -6.38 1.47 -12.18
N ILE A 157 -5.68 0.38 -11.86
CA ILE A 157 -5.00 0.17 -10.58
C ILE A 157 -3.53 -0.09 -10.86
N ARG A 158 -2.65 0.50 -10.06
CA ARG A 158 -1.20 0.22 -10.06
C ARG A 158 -0.77 -0.10 -8.65
N VAL A 159 0.00 -1.17 -8.50
CA VAL A 159 0.63 -1.56 -7.23
C VAL A 159 2.14 -1.55 -7.43
N TYR A 160 2.83 -0.85 -6.55
CA TYR A 160 4.27 -0.68 -6.52
C TYR A 160 4.85 -1.49 -5.37
N TYR A 161 5.95 -2.19 -5.64
CA TYR A 161 6.61 -3.08 -4.71
C TYR A 161 8.09 -3.20 -5.05
N GLN A 162 8.89 -3.73 -4.14
CA GLN A 162 10.26 -4.15 -4.46
C GLN A 162 10.25 -5.62 -4.84
N ALA A 163 10.59 -5.93 -6.09
CA ALA A 163 10.71 -7.32 -6.53
C ALA A 163 11.85 -8.03 -5.81
N ALA A 164 11.65 -9.32 -5.55
CA ALA A 164 12.70 -10.18 -5.05
C ALA A 164 13.89 -10.22 -6.00
N ARG A 165 15.07 -10.53 -5.45
CA ARG A 165 16.26 -10.79 -6.25
C ARG A 165 15.98 -11.97 -7.17
N ASP A 166 16.23 -11.78 -8.45
CA ASP A 166 16.12 -12.85 -9.46
C ASP A 166 17.55 -13.29 -9.80
N ASP A 167 17.99 -14.33 -9.11
CA ASP A 167 19.33 -14.91 -9.26
C ASP A 167 19.54 -15.54 -10.64
N VAL A 168 18.47 -16.01 -11.29
CA VAL A 168 18.53 -16.67 -12.60
C VAL A 168 18.88 -15.66 -13.68
N ASN A 169 18.27 -14.48 -13.65
CA ASN A 169 18.55 -13.41 -14.60
C ASN A 169 19.56 -12.37 -14.08
N ASN A 170 20.19 -12.64 -12.93
CA ASN A 170 21.12 -11.74 -12.24
C ASN A 170 20.58 -10.32 -12.09
N LYS A 171 19.32 -10.22 -11.68
CA LYS A 171 18.62 -8.96 -11.47
C LYS A 171 18.55 -8.65 -9.98
N ASP A 172 19.19 -7.56 -9.60
CA ASP A 172 19.09 -7.02 -8.26
C ASP A 172 17.63 -6.67 -7.88
N PRO A 173 17.30 -6.70 -6.59
CA PRO A 173 16.04 -6.16 -6.09
C PRO A 173 15.80 -4.76 -6.64
N ARG A 174 14.58 -4.50 -7.10
CA ARG A 174 14.23 -3.22 -7.69
C ARG A 174 12.76 -2.91 -7.50
N LEU A 175 12.45 -1.62 -7.45
CA LEU A 175 11.09 -1.15 -7.59
C LEU A 175 10.47 -1.61 -8.91
N CYS A 176 9.30 -2.23 -8.79
CA CYS A 176 8.48 -2.73 -9.88
C CYS A 176 7.05 -2.19 -9.75
N GLU A 177 6.28 -2.34 -10.83
CA GLU A 177 4.87 -2.02 -10.89
C GLU A 177 4.11 -3.23 -11.43
N VAL A 178 2.94 -3.49 -10.87
CA VAL A 178 1.93 -4.39 -11.45
C VAL A 178 0.63 -3.62 -11.67
N CYS A 179 -0.04 -3.92 -12.78
CA CYS A 179 -1.14 -3.14 -13.31
C CYS A 179 -2.40 -3.99 -13.42
N LEU A 180 -3.55 -3.39 -13.15
CA LEU A 180 -4.85 -3.89 -13.57
C LEU A 180 -5.54 -2.79 -14.37
N THR A 181 -5.93 -3.11 -15.60
CA THR A 181 -6.69 -2.20 -16.47
C THR A 181 -8.02 -2.86 -16.76
N ASN A 182 -9.11 -2.23 -16.31
CA ASN A 182 -10.46 -2.72 -16.54
C ASN A 182 -11.22 -1.74 -17.44
N THR A 183 -11.56 -2.21 -18.64
CA THR A 183 -12.34 -1.48 -19.64
C THR A 183 -13.83 -1.85 -19.63
N SER A 184 -14.22 -2.86 -18.84
CA SER A 184 -15.59 -3.30 -18.72
C SER A 184 -16.45 -2.27 -18.01
N ARG A 185 -17.70 -2.09 -18.48
CA ARG A 185 -18.68 -1.27 -17.75
C ARG A 185 -19.15 -1.95 -16.47
N ASP A 186 -19.14 -3.28 -16.44
CA ASP A 186 -19.44 -4.02 -15.22
C ASP A 186 -18.22 -3.96 -14.30
N VAL A 187 -18.43 -3.41 -13.11
CA VAL A 187 -17.37 -3.18 -12.13
C VAL A 187 -16.84 -4.50 -11.56
N TYR A 188 -17.67 -5.55 -11.57
CA TYR A 188 -17.34 -6.87 -11.04
C TYR A 188 -16.90 -7.87 -12.13
N ALA A 189 -16.76 -7.42 -13.38
CA ALA A 189 -16.27 -8.30 -14.44
C ALA A 189 -14.85 -8.80 -14.14
N GLU A 190 -14.66 -10.11 -14.26
CA GLU A 190 -13.39 -10.82 -14.00
C GLU A 190 -12.50 -10.94 -15.25
N ASP A 191 -12.80 -10.17 -16.31
CA ASP A 191 -12.08 -10.21 -17.57
C ASP A 191 -10.73 -9.48 -17.53
N ALA A 192 -10.58 -8.55 -16.58
CA ALA A 192 -9.34 -7.82 -16.36
C ALA A 192 -8.29 -8.71 -15.69
N LYS A 193 -7.14 -8.88 -16.35
CA LYS A 193 -5.98 -9.59 -15.82
C LYS A 193 -4.92 -8.62 -15.31
N TRP A 194 -4.19 -9.06 -14.29
CA TRP A 194 -3.00 -8.38 -13.82
C TRP A 194 -1.84 -8.56 -14.80
N TYR A 195 -0.98 -7.56 -14.92
CA TYR A 195 0.20 -7.63 -15.79
C TYR A 195 1.34 -6.74 -15.26
N ALA A 196 2.58 -7.09 -15.61
CA ALA A 196 3.75 -6.31 -15.22
C ALA A 196 3.73 -4.91 -15.88
N GLY A 197 3.93 -3.86 -15.10
CA GLY A 197 4.08 -2.49 -15.59
C GLY A 197 5.47 -2.18 -16.13
N ASP A 198 5.62 -1.01 -16.74
CA ASP A 198 6.89 -0.55 -17.31
C ASP A 198 7.89 -0.07 -16.24
N PHE A 199 7.43 0.15 -15.00
CA PHE A 199 8.31 0.59 -13.92
C PHE A 199 9.29 -0.52 -13.53
N GLY A 200 10.59 -0.21 -13.53
CA GLY A 200 11.64 -1.17 -13.19
C GLY A 200 12.10 -2.08 -14.33
N VAL A 201 11.54 -1.97 -15.55
CA VAL A 201 11.92 -2.85 -16.69
C VAL A 201 13.21 -2.38 -17.39
N LYS A 202 13.47 -1.07 -17.48
CA LYS A 202 14.59 -0.51 -18.27
C LYS A 202 15.62 0.23 -17.41
N GLY A 203 16.42 -0.50 -16.62
CA GLY A 203 17.64 0.01 -15.99
C GLY A 203 17.45 1.01 -14.84
N ASN A 204 16.21 1.35 -14.48
CA ASN A 204 15.91 2.13 -13.28
C ASN A 204 15.84 1.19 -12.06
N SER A 205 16.95 0.51 -11.72
CA SER A 205 17.04 -0.25 -10.48
C SER A 205 17.21 0.72 -9.32
N SER A 206 16.11 0.96 -8.61
CA SER A 206 16.15 1.65 -7.33
C SER A 206 15.76 0.67 -6.25
N GLN A 207 16.70 0.41 -5.34
CA GLN A 207 16.46 -0.33 -4.12
C GLN A 207 15.88 0.60 -3.07
N VAL A 208 14.75 0.18 -2.51
CA VAL A 208 14.13 0.83 -1.37
C VAL A 208 14.85 0.36 -0.12
N ARG A 209 15.07 1.29 0.81
CA ARG A 209 15.67 0.97 2.10
C ARG A 209 14.76 0.01 2.88
N PRO A 210 15.28 -1.12 3.39
CA PRO A 210 14.53 -1.98 4.29
C PRO A 210 13.89 -1.23 5.46
N GLY A 211 12.65 -1.58 5.78
CA GLY A 211 11.87 -0.94 6.85
C GLY A 211 11.46 0.51 6.56
N SER A 212 11.55 0.99 5.32
CA SER A 212 11.06 2.32 4.93
C SER A 212 9.71 2.25 4.25
N SER A 213 8.92 3.33 4.33
CA SER A 213 7.61 3.41 3.67
C SER A 213 7.73 3.74 2.18
N MET A 214 6.76 3.25 1.42
CA MET A 214 6.49 3.66 0.04
C MET A 214 5.16 4.41 -0.02
N SER A 215 5.00 5.32 -0.97
CA SER A 215 3.73 5.97 -1.24
C SER A 215 3.62 6.28 -2.73
N ALA A 216 2.41 6.30 -3.26
CA ALA A 216 2.16 6.63 -4.66
C ALA A 216 0.97 7.57 -4.78
N THR A 217 0.99 8.40 -5.84
CA THR A 217 -0.07 9.37 -6.12
C THR A 217 -0.29 9.52 -7.62
N VAL A 218 -1.53 9.85 -7.99
CA VAL A 218 -1.90 10.24 -9.35
C VAL A 218 -1.84 11.77 -9.45
N ARG A 219 -1.22 12.30 -10.50
CA ARG A 219 -1.24 13.72 -10.81
C ARG A 219 -2.32 13.99 -11.85
N LYS A 220 -3.26 14.87 -11.52
CA LYS A 220 -4.31 15.34 -12.44
C LYS A 220 -4.08 16.79 -12.87
N SER A 221 -4.57 17.14 -14.06
CA SER A 221 -4.70 18.51 -14.57
C SER A 221 -6.10 18.67 -15.10
N GLY A 222 -6.96 19.34 -14.33
CA GLY A 222 -8.41 19.23 -14.54
C GLY A 222 -8.87 17.79 -14.32
N ASN A 223 -9.63 17.25 -15.29
CA ASN A 223 -10.12 15.87 -15.25
C ASN A 223 -9.11 14.86 -15.83
N ASP A 224 -8.03 15.35 -16.45
CA ASP A 224 -7.06 14.49 -17.12
C ASP A 224 -5.98 14.02 -16.16
N VAL A 225 -5.66 12.73 -16.23
CA VAL A 225 -4.50 12.16 -15.55
C VAL A 225 -3.25 12.48 -16.36
N VAL A 226 -2.36 13.27 -15.78
CA VAL A 226 -1.15 13.79 -16.47
C VAL A 226 0.14 13.13 -16.02
N GLY A 227 0.12 12.36 -14.93
CA GLY A 227 1.29 11.59 -14.53
C GLY A 227 1.07 10.77 -13.27
N LEU A 228 2.02 9.89 -12.98
CA LEU A 228 2.07 9.11 -11.74
C LEU A 228 3.30 9.51 -10.95
N ARG A 229 3.24 9.35 -9.63
CA ARG A 229 4.41 9.54 -8.76
C ARG A 229 4.52 8.44 -7.73
N VAL A 230 5.73 7.94 -7.54
CA VAL A 230 6.09 7.02 -6.45
C VAL A 230 7.17 7.68 -5.61
N TYR A 231 6.99 7.61 -4.30
CA TYR A 231 7.89 8.15 -3.29
C TYR A 231 8.41 6.98 -2.47
N ALA A 232 9.73 6.87 -2.37
CA ALA A 232 10.37 5.82 -1.58
C ALA A 232 11.68 6.34 -0.97
N SER A 233 12.05 5.81 0.19
CA SER A 233 13.40 6.05 0.72
C SER A 233 14.36 5.12 0.03
N LYS A 234 15.31 5.64 -0.75
CA LYS A 234 16.28 4.82 -1.46
C LYS A 234 17.41 4.38 -0.52
N GLU A 235 17.87 3.14 -0.67
CA GLU A 235 19.01 2.64 0.09
C GLU A 235 20.28 3.40 -0.28
N GLY A 236 21.10 3.76 0.72
CA GLY A 236 22.35 4.50 0.52
C GLY A 236 22.21 6.00 0.23
N ASP A 237 21.07 6.47 -0.30
CA ASP A 237 20.89 7.87 -0.68
C ASP A 237 20.67 8.77 0.54
N LYS A 238 21.68 9.62 0.82
CA LYS A 238 21.66 10.60 1.92
C LYS A 238 21.87 12.02 1.39
N ASN A 239 21.28 13.01 2.05
CA ASN A 239 21.53 14.41 1.74
C ASN A 239 22.89 14.87 2.30
N GLN A 240 23.26 16.12 2.03
CA GLN A 240 24.49 16.75 2.54
C GLN A 240 24.62 16.76 4.08
N TYR A 241 23.54 16.45 4.81
CA TYR A 241 23.49 16.32 6.27
C TYR A 241 23.44 14.86 6.74
N ASN A 242 23.80 13.90 5.88
CA ASN A 242 23.79 12.47 6.18
C ASN A 242 22.39 11.93 6.58
N SER A 243 21.32 12.65 6.22
CA SER A 243 19.93 12.24 6.49
C SER A 243 19.38 11.45 5.30
N PRO A 244 18.55 10.41 5.52
CA PRO A 244 17.91 9.66 4.44
C PRO A 244 17.16 10.57 3.47
N THR A 245 17.14 10.20 2.19
CA THR A 245 16.38 10.93 1.18
C THR A 245 15.19 10.18 0.65
N ILE A 246 14.15 10.94 0.32
CA ILE A 246 12.96 10.45 -0.37
C ILE A 246 13.15 10.70 -1.85
N ALA A 247 13.37 9.63 -2.60
CA ALA A 247 13.40 9.64 -4.05
C ALA A 247 11.96 9.82 -4.59
N VAL A 248 11.85 10.51 -5.73
CA VAL A 248 10.58 10.71 -6.43
C VAL A 248 10.70 10.14 -7.83
N PHE A 249 9.95 9.07 -8.12
CA PHE A 249 9.82 8.51 -9.45
C PHE A 249 8.57 9.10 -10.09
N LYS A 250 8.67 9.55 -11.34
CA LYS A 250 7.61 10.24 -12.07
C LYS A 250 7.34 9.52 -13.37
N TYR A 251 6.09 9.14 -13.61
CA TYR A 251 5.64 8.72 -14.93
C TYR A 251 4.99 9.89 -15.63
N ASP A 252 5.39 10.12 -16.88
CA ASP A 252 4.80 11.12 -17.75
C ASP A 252 4.03 10.41 -18.87
N PHE A 253 2.70 10.62 -18.94
CA PHE A 253 1.86 9.96 -19.93
C PHE A 253 2.07 10.49 -21.35
N GLN A 254 2.53 11.73 -21.53
CA GLN A 254 2.84 12.29 -22.85
C GLN A 254 4.12 11.66 -23.40
N LEU A 255 5.14 11.55 -22.54
CA LEU A 255 6.43 10.98 -22.90
C LEU A 255 6.47 9.45 -22.79
N LYS A 256 5.42 8.84 -22.22
CA LYS A 256 5.29 7.39 -21.94
C LYS A 256 6.53 6.80 -21.29
N LYS A 257 7.07 7.51 -20.29
CA LYS A 257 8.32 7.11 -19.65
C LYS A 257 8.36 7.45 -18.17
N TRP A 258 9.08 6.61 -17.44
CA TRP A 258 9.53 6.89 -16.09
C TRP A 258 10.78 7.77 -16.10
N GLY A 259 10.85 8.68 -15.15
CA GLY A 259 12.06 9.44 -14.82
C GLY A 259 12.17 9.65 -13.32
N GLN A 260 13.39 9.88 -12.84
CA GLN A 260 13.63 10.29 -11.45
C GLN A 260 13.60 11.82 -11.37
N GLY A 261 12.79 12.35 -10.45
CA GLY A 261 12.80 13.77 -10.11
C GLY A 261 13.71 14.07 -8.91
N ASP A 262 13.81 15.36 -8.59
CA ASP A 262 14.58 15.81 -7.43
C ASP A 262 14.08 15.18 -6.12
N SER A 263 15.00 14.72 -5.28
CA SER A 263 14.70 14.20 -3.96
C SER A 263 14.10 15.28 -3.05
N ILE A 264 13.02 14.96 -2.34
CA ILE A 264 12.23 15.92 -1.55
C ILE A 264 13.05 16.48 -0.36
N THR A 265 13.88 15.63 0.24
CA THR A 265 14.60 15.96 1.47
C THR A 265 15.79 16.90 1.26
N SER A 266 16.13 17.24 0.01
CA SER A 266 17.10 18.30 -0.30
C SER A 266 16.69 19.65 0.30
N LYS A 267 15.38 19.85 0.55
CA LYS A 267 14.81 21.07 1.13
C LYS A 267 14.56 21.00 2.65
N ILE A 268 14.63 19.81 3.26
CA ILE A 268 14.42 19.64 4.70
C ILE A 268 15.76 19.88 5.41
N ARG A 269 15.91 21.05 6.06
CA ARG A 269 17.20 21.52 6.58
C ARG A 269 17.54 21.07 8.00
N LYS A 270 16.60 20.54 8.78
CA LYS A 270 16.76 19.90 10.10
C LYS A 270 15.35 19.62 10.65
N PHE A 271 15.17 18.47 11.29
CA PHE A 271 14.10 18.25 12.26
C PHE A 271 14.61 18.62 13.65
#